data_AF-A0A3D1RKM2-F1
#
_entry.id   AF-A0A3D1RKM2-F1
#
_cell.length_a   1.000
_cell.length_b   1.000
_cell.length_c   1.000
_cell.angle_alpha   90.00
_cell.angle_beta   90.00
_cell.angle_gamma   90.00
#
_symmetry.space_group_name_H-M   'P 1'
#
loop_
_entity.id
_entity.type
_entity.pdbx_description
1 polymer ?
#
loop_
_entity_poly.entity_id
_entity_poly.type
_entity_poly.pdbx_seq_one_letter_code
_entity_poly.pdbx_strand_id
1 'polypeptide(L)'
;PGPSTVFWLQKDLARLDPASFDHIEAQLQASGSLPREEPAQKLNKLITQRLEVYRYKDFIKADLQKRMGTNRKAENGLGDPRPWYEKEGLKKLLDTPDYHNAFAVKPFDMSSRNPQIYFLNKIIEHQRHKETLVFMAAVNPELMPQVNQPGYQANLQAVRNYFAAHSVRYIDFHGSIDQSRFSDHVHLIGPGYSLVARRLGEDFSAGEKQL
;
A
#
# COMPACT_ATOMS: atom_id res chain seq x y z
N PRO A 1 8.88 -6.38 -18.42
CA PRO A 1 7.79 -6.93 -17.58
C PRO A 1 7.78 -6.29 -16.17
N GLY A 2 6.79 -5.44 -15.88
CA GLY A 2 6.49 -5.01 -14.51
C GLY A 2 5.77 -6.14 -13.75
N PRO A 3 5.64 -6.06 -12.40
CA PRO A 3 4.82 -7.02 -11.67
C PRO A 3 3.39 -7.03 -12.22
N SER A 4 2.73 -8.19 -12.15
CA SER A 4 1.32 -8.33 -12.52
C SER A 4 0.49 -7.32 -11.73
N THR A 5 -0.21 -6.42 -12.43
CA THR A 5 -1.09 -5.48 -11.75
C THR A 5 -2.32 -6.26 -11.30
N VAL A 6 -2.36 -6.66 -10.03
CA VAL A 6 -3.51 -7.36 -9.46
C VAL A 6 -4.66 -6.37 -9.30
N PHE A 7 -5.49 -6.26 -10.33
CA PHE A 7 -6.71 -5.45 -10.27
C PHE A 7 -7.85 -6.26 -9.67
N TRP A 8 -7.88 -6.35 -8.34
CA TRP A 8 -9.01 -6.84 -7.56
C TRP A 8 -10.34 -6.14 -7.94
N LEU A 9 -10.26 -4.94 -8.52
CA LEU A 9 -11.37 -4.10 -8.93
C LEU A 9 -11.61 -4.06 -10.45
N GLN A 10 -11.01 -4.96 -11.25
CA GLN A 10 -11.13 -4.93 -12.72
C GLN A 10 -12.58 -4.85 -13.20
N LYS A 11 -13.49 -5.62 -12.60
CA LYS A 11 -14.92 -5.62 -12.93
C LYS A 11 -15.61 -4.30 -12.57
N ASP A 12 -15.24 -3.73 -11.42
CA ASP A 12 -15.75 -2.43 -11.00
C ASP A 12 -15.20 -1.32 -11.89
N LEU A 13 -13.93 -1.40 -12.31
CA LEU A 13 -13.34 -0.48 -13.28
C LEU A 13 -14.05 -0.55 -14.63
N ALA A 14 -14.26 -1.75 -15.18
CA ALA A 14 -14.99 -1.94 -16.44
C ALA A 14 -16.41 -1.36 -16.39
N ARG A 15 -17.06 -1.41 -15.22
CA ARG A 15 -18.43 -0.93 -15.02
C ARG A 15 -18.51 0.57 -14.74
N LEU A 16 -17.58 1.11 -13.96
CA LEU A 16 -17.61 2.49 -13.46
C LEU A 16 -16.81 3.46 -14.34
N ASP A 17 -15.77 2.98 -15.01
CA ASP A 17 -14.86 3.78 -15.85
C ASP A 17 -14.34 2.95 -17.05
N PRO A 18 -15.20 2.68 -18.05
CA PRO A 18 -14.84 1.86 -19.20
C PRO A 18 -13.64 2.40 -19.97
N ALA A 19 -13.51 3.73 -20.09
CA ALA A 19 -12.39 4.36 -20.78
C ALA A 19 -11.05 4.05 -20.10
N SER A 20 -11.01 4.04 -18.76
CA SER A 20 -9.80 3.61 -18.04
C SER A 20 -9.55 2.11 -18.13
N PHE A 21 -10.60 1.30 -18.17
CA PHE A 21 -10.46 -0.13 -18.39
C PHE A 21 -9.79 -0.43 -19.73
N ASP A 22 -10.27 0.20 -20.81
CA ASP A 22 -9.72 0.04 -22.16
C ASP A 22 -8.25 0.50 -22.22
N HIS A 23 -7.92 1.61 -21.53
CA HIS A 23 -6.55 2.14 -21.46
C HIS A 23 -5.53 1.15 -20.87
N ILE A 24 -5.96 0.28 -19.95
CA ILE A 24 -5.07 -0.67 -19.25
C ILE A 24 -5.28 -2.13 -19.68
N GLU A 25 -6.13 -2.39 -20.68
CA GLU A 25 -6.55 -3.75 -21.03
C GLU A 25 -5.36 -4.64 -21.39
N ALA A 26 -4.41 -4.13 -22.18
CA ALA A 26 -3.22 -4.87 -22.57
C ALA A 26 -2.37 -5.28 -21.36
N GLN A 27 -2.23 -4.39 -20.37
CA GLN A 27 -1.51 -4.65 -19.12
C GLN A 27 -2.26 -5.66 -18.24
N LEU A 28 -3.61 -5.62 -18.25
CA LEU A 28 -4.45 -6.59 -17.55
C LEU A 28 -4.31 -7.99 -18.14
N GLN A 29 -4.38 -8.11 -19.47
CA GLN A 29 -4.21 -9.39 -20.18
C GLN A 29 -2.80 -9.96 -19.94
N ALA A 30 -1.77 -9.11 -19.99
CA ALA A 30 -0.39 -9.52 -19.71
C ALA A 30 -0.16 -9.96 -18.26
N SER A 31 -1.01 -9.54 -17.32
CA SER A 31 -0.92 -9.92 -15.89
C SER A 31 -1.46 -11.32 -15.58
N GLY A 32 -2.15 -11.97 -16.54
CA GLY A 32 -2.77 -13.29 -16.34
C GLY A 32 -4.00 -13.31 -15.42
N SER A 33 -4.45 -12.14 -14.94
CA SER A 33 -5.52 -12.02 -13.95
C SER A 33 -6.86 -11.68 -14.62
N LEU A 34 -7.58 -12.69 -15.09
CA LEU A 34 -9.04 -12.60 -15.22
C LEU A 34 -9.65 -13.49 -14.13
N PRO A 35 -9.94 -12.98 -12.91
CA PRO A 35 -10.66 -13.76 -11.94
C PRO A 35 -12.09 -13.98 -12.44
N ARG A 36 -12.39 -15.21 -12.88
CA ARG A 36 -13.78 -15.69 -12.93
C ARG A 36 -14.29 -15.67 -11.49
N GLU A 37 -15.34 -14.88 -11.23
CA GLU A 37 -16.00 -14.91 -9.93
C GLU A 37 -16.76 -16.23 -9.84
N GLU A 38 -16.32 -17.10 -8.94
CA GLU A 38 -17.07 -18.29 -8.56
C GLU A 38 -18.40 -17.85 -7.89
N PRO A 39 -19.52 -18.56 -8.10
CA PRO A 39 -20.83 -18.21 -7.53
C PRO A 39 -20.81 -18.02 -6.00
N ALA A 40 -19.92 -18.74 -5.31
CA ALA A 40 -19.71 -18.63 -3.87
C ALA A 40 -19.19 -17.26 -3.43
N GLN A 41 -18.37 -16.59 -4.25
CA GLN A 41 -17.81 -15.27 -3.93
C GLN A 41 -18.87 -14.16 -4.06
N LYS A 42 -19.83 -14.29 -5.00
CA LYS A 42 -20.97 -13.38 -5.13
C LYS A 42 -21.90 -13.44 -3.91
N LEU A 43 -22.18 -14.65 -3.43
CA LEU A 43 -23.01 -14.86 -2.24
C LEU A 43 -22.31 -14.32 -0.98
N ASN A 44 -21.01 -14.55 -0.84
CA ASN A 44 -20.23 -14.02 0.28
C ASN A 44 -20.18 -12.48 0.28
N LYS A 45 -20.04 -11.83 -0.88
CA LYS A 45 -20.03 -10.36 -0.98
C LYS A 45 -21.37 -9.73 -0.57
N LEU A 46 -22.49 -10.35 -0.97
CA LEU A 46 -23.85 -9.92 -0.61
C LEU A 46 -24.12 -10.02 0.91
N ILE A 47 -23.60 -11.07 1.55
CA ILE A 47 -23.77 -11.30 2.99
C ILE A 47 -22.81 -10.41 3.81
N THR A 48 -21.56 -10.26 3.37
CA THR A 48 -20.53 -9.51 4.10
C THR A 48 -20.65 -7.99 3.98
N GLN A 49 -21.25 -7.47 2.91
CA GLN A 49 -21.54 -6.03 2.79
C GLN A 49 -22.66 -5.55 3.73
N ARG A 50 -23.53 -6.44 4.22
CA ARG A 50 -24.67 -6.07 5.09
C ARG A 50 -24.43 -6.32 6.59
N LEU A 51 -23.32 -6.96 6.96
CA LEU A 51 -23.00 -7.29 8.35
C LEU A 51 -21.58 -6.82 8.67
N GLU A 52 -21.44 -5.61 9.19
CA GLU A 52 -20.15 -5.08 9.67
C GLU A 52 -19.47 -6.02 10.68
N VAL A 53 -20.28 -6.74 11.48
CA VAL A 53 -19.84 -7.74 12.46
C VAL A 53 -19.08 -8.91 11.81
N TYR A 54 -19.37 -9.24 10.55
CA TYR A 54 -18.69 -10.33 9.84
C TYR A 54 -17.26 -9.95 9.42
N ARG A 55 -17.00 -8.66 9.14
CA ARG A 55 -15.65 -8.15 8.86
C ARG A 55 -14.74 -8.27 10.09
N TYR A 56 -15.32 -8.20 11.29
CA TYR A 56 -14.62 -8.35 12.56
C TYR A 56 -14.81 -9.74 13.19
N LYS A 57 -15.43 -10.68 12.49
CA LYS A 57 -15.79 -12.00 13.04
C LYS A 57 -14.59 -12.73 13.62
N ASP A 58 -13.44 -12.64 12.96
CA ASP A 58 -12.24 -13.31 13.42
C ASP A 58 -11.65 -12.63 14.66
N PHE A 59 -11.79 -11.31 14.80
CA PHE A 59 -11.44 -10.58 16.03
C PHE A 59 -12.40 -10.87 17.19
N ILE A 60 -13.70 -10.91 16.92
CA ILE A 60 -14.72 -11.24 17.93
C ILE A 60 -14.53 -12.68 18.40
N LYS A 61 -14.27 -13.61 17.48
CA LYS A 61 -13.92 -14.98 17.81
C LYS A 61 -12.64 -15.06 18.62
N ALA A 62 -11.59 -14.35 18.24
CA ALA A 62 -10.33 -14.33 18.97
C ALA A 62 -10.50 -13.77 20.40
N ASP A 63 -11.29 -12.70 20.58
CA ASP A 63 -11.58 -12.13 21.90
C ASP A 63 -12.41 -13.08 22.77
N LEU A 64 -13.45 -13.70 22.22
CA LEU A 64 -14.24 -14.73 22.92
C LEU A 64 -13.38 -15.96 23.28
N GLN A 65 -12.51 -16.42 22.39
CA GLN A 65 -11.61 -17.54 22.63
C GLN A 65 -10.57 -17.23 23.71
N LYS A 66 -10.06 -15.99 23.74
CA LYS A 66 -9.17 -15.49 24.79
C LYS A 66 -9.87 -15.44 26.15
N ARG A 67 -11.14 -14.99 26.19
CA ARG A 67 -11.98 -14.98 27.40
C ARG A 67 -12.36 -16.40 27.88
N MET A 68 -12.51 -17.35 26.96
CA MET A 68 -12.84 -18.74 27.27
C MET A 68 -11.62 -19.64 27.57
N GLY A 69 -10.41 -19.08 27.67
CA GLY A 69 -9.21 -19.81 28.09
C GLY A 69 -8.70 -20.84 27.08
N THR A 70 -9.20 -20.85 25.84
CA THR A 70 -8.75 -21.78 24.80
C THR A 70 -7.45 -21.27 24.18
N ASN A 71 -6.36 -22.01 24.39
CA ASN A 71 -5.00 -21.64 23.98
C ASN A 71 -4.71 -21.94 22.48
N ARG A 72 -5.66 -21.61 21.60
CA ARG A 72 -5.42 -21.66 20.15
C ARG A 72 -4.74 -20.35 19.77
N LYS A 73 -3.56 -20.42 19.12
CA LYS A 73 -2.86 -19.22 18.60
C LYS A 73 -3.90 -18.39 17.84
N ALA A 74 -4.22 -17.20 18.34
CA ALA A 74 -5.09 -16.28 17.65
C ALA A 74 -4.53 -16.11 16.23
N GLU A 75 -5.32 -16.48 15.23
CA GLU A 75 -5.02 -16.13 13.84
C GLU A 75 -5.18 -14.62 13.75
N ASN A 76 -4.12 -13.90 14.10
CA ASN A 76 -4.06 -12.47 13.93
C ASN A 76 -4.03 -12.20 12.43
N GLY A 77 -5.20 -11.91 11.85
CA GLY A 77 -5.32 -11.39 10.48
C GLY A 77 -4.60 -10.05 10.25
N LEU A 78 -3.99 -9.48 11.31
CA LEU A 78 -3.18 -8.26 11.28
C LEU A 78 -1.67 -8.52 11.14
N GLY A 79 -1.24 -9.79 11.04
CA GLY A 79 0.18 -10.14 11.00
C GLY A 79 0.87 -10.11 12.37
N ASP A 80 2.17 -10.38 12.38
CA ASP A 80 3.01 -10.32 13.59
C ASP A 80 3.44 -8.86 13.87
N PRO A 81 2.99 -8.22 14.96
CA PRO A 81 3.28 -6.80 15.23
C PRO A 81 4.65 -6.59 15.88
N ARG A 82 5.43 -7.66 16.15
CA ARG A 82 6.75 -7.52 16.75
C ARG A 82 7.72 -6.78 15.82
N PRO A 83 8.76 -6.13 16.36
CA PRO A 83 9.83 -5.58 15.55
C PRO A 83 10.45 -6.64 14.65
N TRP A 84 10.88 -6.22 13.46
CA TRP A 84 11.39 -7.14 12.45
C TRP A 84 12.62 -7.95 12.91
N TYR A 85 13.45 -7.41 13.80
CA TYR A 85 14.66 -8.06 14.30
C TYR A 85 14.36 -9.21 15.28
N GLU A 86 13.12 -9.34 15.75
CA GLU A 86 12.66 -10.46 16.58
C GLU A 86 12.01 -11.59 15.77
N LYS A 87 11.95 -11.44 14.43
CA LYS A 87 11.27 -12.37 13.53
C LYS A 87 12.27 -13.26 12.81
N GLU A 88 12.42 -14.46 13.34
CA GLU A 88 13.22 -15.51 12.71
C GLU A 88 12.70 -15.81 11.30
N GLY A 89 13.61 -15.94 10.33
CA GLY A 89 13.29 -16.27 8.94
C GLY A 89 12.74 -15.13 8.09
N LEU A 90 12.40 -13.96 8.66
CA LEU A 90 11.88 -12.82 7.89
C LEU A 90 12.84 -12.38 6.77
N LYS A 91 14.13 -12.23 7.08
CA LYS A 91 15.13 -11.84 6.06
C LYS A 91 15.15 -12.80 4.88
N LYS A 92 15.08 -14.10 5.15
CA LYS A 92 15.06 -15.15 4.12
C LYS A 92 13.76 -15.12 3.30
N LEU A 93 12.63 -14.84 3.94
CA LEU A 93 11.34 -14.67 3.24
C LEU A 93 11.38 -13.49 2.28
N LEU A 94 12.03 -12.41 2.69
CA LEU A 94 12.14 -11.17 1.92
C LEU A 94 13.20 -11.20 0.82
N ASP A 95 14.05 -12.22 0.81
CA ASP A 95 15.07 -12.45 -0.21
C ASP A 95 14.52 -13.11 -1.50
N THR A 96 13.19 -13.12 -1.68
CA THR A 96 12.57 -13.65 -2.89
C THR A 96 12.46 -12.57 -3.97
N PRO A 97 12.51 -12.96 -5.26
CA PRO A 97 12.43 -12.01 -6.37
C PRO A 97 11.21 -11.08 -6.32
N ASP A 98 10.07 -11.56 -5.82
CA ASP A 98 8.83 -10.78 -5.76
C ASP A 98 8.97 -9.54 -4.87
N TYR A 99 9.59 -9.68 -3.69
CA TYR A 99 9.84 -8.53 -2.81
C TYR A 99 10.85 -7.57 -3.43
N HIS A 100 11.93 -8.08 -4.02
CA HIS A 100 12.94 -7.23 -4.67
C HIS A 100 12.42 -6.49 -5.90
N ASN A 101 11.50 -7.10 -6.66
CA ASN A 101 10.88 -6.47 -7.82
C ASN A 101 10.08 -5.21 -7.46
N ALA A 102 9.52 -5.14 -6.25
CA ALA A 102 8.84 -3.95 -5.75
C ALA A 102 9.80 -2.79 -5.43
N PHE A 103 11.09 -3.07 -5.19
CA PHE A 103 12.15 -2.08 -4.94
C PHE A 103 13.14 -1.98 -6.11
N ALA A 104 12.67 -2.28 -7.32
CA ALA A 104 13.52 -2.33 -8.49
C ALA A 104 14.21 -0.99 -8.78
N VAL A 105 15.51 -1.06 -9.08
CA VAL A 105 16.37 0.09 -9.37
C VAL A 105 16.31 0.55 -10.84
N LYS A 106 15.60 -0.20 -11.67
CA LYS A 106 15.36 0.17 -13.07
C LYS A 106 14.56 1.48 -13.14
N PRO A 107 14.80 2.34 -14.13
CA PRO A 107 14.05 3.58 -14.28
C PRO A 107 12.54 3.32 -14.28
N PHE A 108 11.83 4.05 -13.42
CA PHE A 108 10.38 3.99 -13.35
C PHE A 108 9.76 4.87 -14.44
N ASP A 109 8.81 4.31 -15.21
CA ASP A 109 8.10 5.08 -16.25
C ASP A 109 7.11 6.04 -15.60
N MET A 110 7.46 7.33 -15.58
CA MET A 110 6.65 8.43 -15.04
C MET A 110 5.57 8.92 -16.03
N SER A 111 5.34 8.24 -17.16
CA SER A 111 4.31 8.62 -18.13
C SER A 111 2.98 7.88 -17.90
N SER A 112 1.90 8.38 -18.51
CA SER A 112 0.57 7.75 -18.47
C SER A 112 0.49 6.37 -19.15
N ARG A 113 1.59 5.88 -19.77
CA ARG A 113 1.68 4.49 -20.23
C ARG A 113 1.79 3.51 -19.06
N ASN A 114 2.33 3.97 -17.93
CA ASN A 114 2.35 3.24 -16.68
C ASN A 114 0.97 3.38 -16.01
N PRO A 115 0.23 2.27 -15.78
CA PRO A 115 -1.07 2.32 -15.12
C PRO A 115 -1.05 3.04 -13.77
N GLN A 116 0.05 2.93 -13.01
CA GLN A 116 0.16 3.59 -11.71
C GLN A 116 0.11 5.11 -11.84
N ILE A 117 0.86 5.68 -12.79
CA ILE A 117 0.85 7.12 -13.06
C ILE A 117 -0.46 7.57 -13.67
N TYR A 118 -1.02 6.77 -14.58
CA TYR A 118 -2.32 7.05 -15.18
C TYR A 118 -3.42 7.22 -14.12
N PHE A 119 -3.52 6.29 -13.17
CA PHE A 119 -4.50 6.39 -12.08
C PHE A 119 -4.14 7.48 -11.07
N LEU A 120 -2.85 7.73 -10.83
CA LEU A 120 -2.43 8.83 -9.96
C LEU A 120 -2.88 10.19 -10.51
N ASN A 121 -2.74 10.42 -11.82
CA ASN A 121 -3.26 11.61 -12.49
C ASN A 121 -4.78 11.74 -12.32
N LYS A 122 -5.53 10.64 -12.49
CA LYS A 122 -6.98 10.63 -12.26
C LYS A 122 -7.35 10.94 -10.81
N ILE A 123 -6.64 10.35 -9.85
CA ILE A 123 -6.86 10.63 -8.42
C ILE A 123 -6.62 12.10 -8.13
N ILE A 124 -5.51 12.68 -8.59
CA ILE A 124 -5.21 14.11 -8.43
C ILE A 124 -6.32 14.97 -9.04
N GLU A 125 -6.80 14.64 -10.24
CA GLU A 125 -7.91 15.35 -10.87
C GLU A 125 -9.20 15.29 -10.04
N HIS A 126 -9.56 14.12 -9.51
CA HIS A 126 -10.71 13.96 -8.62
C HIS A 126 -10.55 14.63 -7.25
N GLN A 127 -9.33 15.01 -6.89
CA GLN A 127 -9.01 15.79 -5.70
C GLN A 127 -8.92 17.30 -5.96
N ARG A 128 -9.15 17.76 -7.20
CA ARG A 128 -9.15 19.20 -7.50
C ARG A 128 -10.14 19.93 -6.59
N HIS A 129 -9.72 21.09 -6.08
CA HIS A 129 -10.46 21.91 -5.11
C HIS A 129 -10.65 21.28 -3.72
N LYS A 130 -9.95 20.19 -3.40
CA LYS A 130 -9.90 19.61 -2.06
C LYS A 130 -8.51 19.75 -1.48
N GLU A 131 -8.44 19.87 -0.16
CA GLU A 131 -7.17 19.79 0.55
C GLU A 131 -6.69 18.36 0.62
N THR A 132 -5.81 17.99 -0.33
CA THR A 132 -5.24 16.65 -0.39
C THR A 132 -3.78 16.67 0.03
N LEU A 133 -3.46 15.77 0.95
CA LEU A 133 -2.10 15.44 1.33
C LEU A 133 -1.81 14.00 0.88
N VAL A 134 -0.78 13.86 0.06
CA VAL A 134 -0.21 12.59 -0.36
C VAL A 134 1.05 12.36 0.47
N PHE A 135 1.29 11.13 0.91
CA PHE A 135 2.56 10.77 1.50
C PHE A 135 3.06 9.44 0.95
N MET A 136 4.38 9.32 0.84
CA MET A 136 5.03 8.06 0.55
C MET A 136 5.46 7.40 1.85
N ALA A 137 5.07 6.14 2.01
CA ALA A 137 5.45 5.34 3.17
C ALA A 137 6.97 5.12 3.23
N ALA A 138 7.50 5.01 4.44
CA ALA A 138 8.90 4.66 4.65
C ALA A 138 9.16 3.18 4.35
N VAL A 139 10.42 2.88 4.04
CA VAL A 139 10.92 1.52 3.82
C VAL A 139 12.06 1.26 4.80
N ASN A 140 12.14 0.03 5.32
CA ASN A 140 13.24 -0.40 6.16
C ASN A 140 14.50 -0.69 5.31
N PRO A 141 15.55 0.14 5.40
CA PRO A 141 16.74 -0.01 4.55
C PRO A 141 17.60 -1.21 4.94
N GLU A 142 17.45 -1.78 6.14
CA GLU A 142 18.18 -3.00 6.54
C GLU A 142 17.59 -4.27 5.92
N LEU A 143 16.27 -4.26 5.68
CA LEU A 143 15.59 -5.37 5.03
C LEU A 143 15.57 -5.22 3.51
N MET A 144 15.54 -3.98 3.01
CA MET A 144 15.54 -3.67 1.58
C MET A 144 16.70 -2.75 1.20
N PRO A 145 17.94 -3.26 1.16
CA PRO A 145 19.13 -2.45 0.88
C PRO A 145 19.12 -1.81 -0.52
N GLN A 146 18.29 -2.32 -1.45
CA GLN A 146 18.07 -1.76 -2.78
C GLN A 146 17.69 -0.27 -2.72
N VAL A 147 17.01 0.16 -1.65
CA VAL A 147 16.59 1.56 -1.53
C VAL A 147 17.75 2.53 -1.46
N ASN A 148 18.95 2.08 -1.10
CA ASN A 148 20.15 2.91 -1.07
C ASN A 148 20.88 2.98 -2.41
N GLN A 149 20.44 2.22 -3.41
CA GLN A 149 21.09 2.18 -4.72
C GLN A 149 20.76 3.44 -5.55
N PRO A 150 21.69 3.94 -6.39
CA PRO A 150 21.47 5.14 -7.19
C PRO A 150 20.22 5.09 -8.07
N GLY A 151 19.90 3.94 -8.66
CA GLY A 151 18.70 3.78 -9.49
C GLY A 151 17.39 3.95 -8.71
N TYR A 152 17.32 3.44 -7.48
CA TYR A 152 16.17 3.66 -6.60
C TYR A 152 16.06 5.13 -6.19
N GLN A 153 17.18 5.76 -5.82
CA GLN A 153 17.21 7.18 -5.46
C GLN A 153 16.83 8.09 -6.64
N ALA A 154 17.19 7.72 -7.87
CA ALA A 154 16.74 8.43 -9.07
C ALA A 154 15.22 8.32 -9.27
N ASN A 155 14.64 7.13 -9.07
CA ASN A 155 13.19 6.94 -9.10
C ASN A 155 12.48 7.76 -8.01
N LEU A 156 13.05 7.77 -6.80
CA LEU A 156 12.57 8.56 -5.67
C LEU A 156 12.52 10.06 -6.01
N GLN A 157 13.58 10.58 -6.62
CA GLN A 157 13.62 11.96 -7.07
C GLN A 157 12.60 12.24 -8.18
N ALA A 158 12.39 11.31 -9.11
CA ALA A 158 11.38 11.46 -10.16
C ALA A 158 9.96 11.56 -9.58
N VAL A 159 9.64 10.76 -8.54
CA VAL A 159 8.36 10.83 -7.82
C VAL A 159 8.19 12.17 -7.09
N ARG A 160 9.25 12.65 -6.40
CA ARG A 160 9.24 13.97 -5.76
C ARG A 160 8.97 15.09 -6.77
N ASN A 161 9.67 15.07 -7.90
CA ASN A 161 9.49 16.05 -8.97
C ASN A 161 8.09 15.99 -9.58
N TYR A 162 7.54 14.79 -9.72
CA TYR A 162 6.16 14.60 -10.19
C TYR A 162 5.17 15.28 -9.25
N PHE A 163 5.21 15.03 -7.95
CA PHE A 163 4.27 15.68 -7.04
C PHE A 163 4.50 17.18 -6.90
N ALA A 164 5.75 17.65 -6.96
CA ALA A 164 6.05 19.09 -6.96
C ALA A 164 5.46 19.83 -8.17
N ALA A 165 5.27 19.15 -9.30
CA ALA A 165 4.62 19.71 -10.49
C ALA A 165 3.08 19.71 -10.41
N HIS A 166 2.49 19.11 -9.39
CA HIS A 166 1.04 19.04 -9.20
C HIS A 166 0.61 19.84 -7.95
N SER A 167 -0.61 20.38 -7.96
CA SER A 167 -1.17 21.15 -6.84
C SER A 167 -1.65 20.26 -5.68
N VAL A 168 -0.82 19.33 -5.22
CA VAL A 168 -1.08 18.47 -4.05
C VAL A 168 0.08 18.56 -3.07
N ARG A 169 -0.22 18.56 -1.76
CA ARG A 169 0.82 18.48 -0.74
C ARG A 169 1.43 17.08 -0.76
N TYR A 170 2.75 16.97 -0.70
CA TYR A 170 3.44 15.69 -0.73
C TYR A 170 4.52 15.59 0.37
N ILE A 171 4.45 14.52 1.16
CA ILE A 171 5.46 14.19 2.17
C ILE A 171 6.14 12.87 1.80
N ASP A 172 7.46 12.88 1.78
CA ASP A 172 8.24 11.67 1.61
C ASP A 172 8.80 11.21 2.96
N PHE A 173 8.36 10.04 3.44
CA PHE A 173 8.91 9.45 4.66
C PHE A 173 10.14 8.56 4.42
N HIS A 174 10.62 8.42 3.17
CA HIS A 174 11.82 7.65 2.86
C HIS A 174 13.02 8.14 3.67
N GLY A 175 13.69 7.21 4.36
CA GLY A 175 14.85 7.52 5.21
C GLY A 175 14.55 8.36 6.47
N SER A 176 13.29 8.66 6.76
CA SER A 176 12.91 9.50 7.91
C SER A 176 12.50 8.71 9.16
N ILE A 177 12.41 7.39 9.05
CA ILE A 177 11.99 6.49 10.13
C ILE A 177 13.12 5.51 10.42
N ASP A 178 13.51 5.46 11.70
CA ASP A 178 14.47 4.49 12.22
C ASP A 178 14.01 3.05 11.97
N GLN A 179 14.92 2.20 11.50
CA GLN A 179 14.63 0.82 11.11
C GLN A 179 14.09 -0.04 12.25
N SER A 180 14.39 0.27 13.52
CA SER A 180 13.85 -0.46 14.69
C SER A 180 12.35 -0.26 14.84
N ARG A 181 11.76 0.72 14.14
CA ARG A 181 10.33 1.05 14.17
C ARG A 181 9.50 0.33 13.11
N PHE A 182 10.05 -0.72 12.50
CA PHE A 182 9.35 -1.53 11.52
C PHE A 182 9.02 -2.93 12.03
N SER A 183 7.86 -3.45 11.62
CA SER A 183 7.51 -4.86 11.79
C SER A 183 8.04 -5.70 10.63
N ASP A 184 8.19 -5.12 9.43
CA ASP A 184 8.80 -5.77 8.27
C ASP A 184 9.53 -4.74 7.37
N HIS A 185 9.54 -4.93 6.05
CA HIS A 185 10.21 -4.04 5.12
C HIS A 185 9.45 -2.74 4.83
N VAL A 186 8.13 -2.67 5.06
CA VAL A 186 7.28 -1.50 4.75
C VAL A 186 6.30 -1.13 5.87
N HIS A 187 5.93 -2.08 6.72
CA HIS A 187 4.98 -1.85 7.82
C HIS A 187 5.70 -1.42 9.10
N LEU A 188 5.09 -0.49 9.81
CA LEU A 188 5.61 0.10 11.04
C LEU A 188 5.06 -0.62 12.27
N ILE A 189 5.78 -0.54 13.38
CA ILE A 189 5.22 -0.83 14.71
C ILE A 189 4.60 0.44 15.30
N GLY A 190 3.87 0.32 16.42
CA GLY A 190 3.17 1.44 17.07
C GLY A 190 4.02 2.72 17.23
N PRO A 191 5.27 2.65 17.72
CA PRO A 191 6.17 3.80 17.77
C PRO A 191 6.52 4.44 16.42
N GLY A 192 6.52 3.68 15.32
CA GLY A 192 6.70 4.19 13.96
C GLY A 192 5.46 4.90 13.46
N TYR A 193 4.29 4.27 13.61
CA TYR A 193 3.01 4.89 13.24
C TYR A 193 2.73 6.19 14.02
N SER A 194 3.09 6.23 15.31
CA SER A 194 2.95 7.43 16.13
C SER A 194 3.77 8.61 15.59
N LEU A 195 4.97 8.34 15.07
CA LEU A 195 5.83 9.35 14.46
C LEU A 195 5.22 9.89 13.16
N VAL A 196 4.74 8.98 12.30
CA VAL A 196 4.06 9.36 11.04
C VAL A 196 2.81 10.19 11.34
N ALA A 197 1.95 9.73 12.26
CA ALA A 197 0.73 10.42 12.62
C ALA A 197 1.00 11.84 13.17
N ARG A 198 2.02 11.98 14.04
CA ARG A 198 2.41 13.30 14.55
C ARG A 198 2.85 14.24 13.42
N ARG A 199 3.73 13.77 12.53
CA ARG A 199 4.23 14.59 11.42
C ARG A 199 3.13 14.97 10.43
N LEU A 200 2.22 14.04 10.14
CA LEU A 200 1.04 14.33 9.32
C LEU A 200 0.14 15.38 9.98
N GLY A 201 -0.07 15.31 11.30
CA GLY A 201 -0.85 16.30 12.05
C GLY A 201 -0.19 17.68 12.08
N GLU A 202 1.13 17.75 12.23
CA GLU A 202 1.92 18.98 12.18
C GLU A 202 1.81 19.66 10.80
N ASP A 203 2.01 18.90 9.71
CA ASP A 203 1.90 19.41 8.33
C ASP A 203 0.47 19.83 7.98
N PHE A 204 -0.54 19.09 8.47
CA PHE A 204 -1.93 19.46 8.28
C PHE A 204 -2.23 20.80 8.95
N SER A 205 -1.84 20.95 10.22
CA SER A 205 -2.04 22.17 11.03
C SER A 205 -1.23 23.38 10.53
N ALA A 206 -0.06 23.15 9.92
CA ALA A 206 0.75 24.21 9.33
C ALA A 206 0.11 24.78 8.05
N GLY A 207 -0.60 23.93 7.29
CA GLY A 207 -1.36 24.36 6.10
C GLY A 207 -2.56 25.24 6.43
N GLU A 208 -3.28 24.96 7.52
CA GLU A 208 -4.43 25.78 7.96
C GLU A 208 -4.03 27.21 8.36
N LYS A 209 -2.79 27.42 8.81
CA LYS A 209 -2.31 28.75 9.24
C LYS A 209 -1.83 29.65 8.09
N GLN A 210 -1.82 29.15 6.85
CA GLN A 210 -1.40 29.90 5.65
C GLN A 210 -2.59 30.32 4.77
N LEU A 211 -3.82 29.98 5.15
CA LEU A 211 -5.08 30.42 4.54
C LEU A 211 -5.70 31.57 5.34
#